data_AF-A0A5N9G6C4-F1
#
_entry.id   AF-A0A5N9G6C4-F1
#
_cell.length_a   1.000
_cell.length_b   1.000
_cell.length_c   1.000
_cell.angle_alpha   90.00
_cell.angle_beta   90.00
_cell.angle_gamma   90.00
#
_symmetry.space_group_name_H-M   'P 1'
#
loop_
_entity.id
_entity.type
_entity.pdbx_description
1 polymer ?
#
loop_
_entity_poly.entity_id
_entity_poly.type
_entity_poly.pdbx_seq_one_letter_code
_entity_poly.pdbx_strand_id
1 'polypeptide(L)'
;MVASMALEARTTPQSTCPRCQSALVISYHEPECLSCGYADYAYTPPTERTERSVVAAGTRFILRYVGEFPTLTETLAHVRLRRIRNRVVYGVKCPFCGGDMDQSSLSGKRREVREERYKCPSGHRVSLLPKKDGSLGWK
;
A
#
# COMPACT_ATOMS: atom_id res chain seq x y z
N MET A 1 -19.78 -43.23 13.97
CA MET A 1 -19.02 -42.62 12.86
C MET A 1 -19.32 -41.13 12.87
N VAL A 2 -18.45 -40.32 13.48
CA VAL A 2 -18.64 -38.87 13.56
C VAL A 2 -17.92 -38.29 12.35
N ALA A 3 -18.68 -37.80 11.37
CA ALA A 3 -18.11 -37.15 10.21
C ALA A 3 -17.42 -35.84 10.66
N SER A 4 -16.09 -35.81 10.61
CA SER A 4 -15.32 -34.56 10.67
C SER A 4 -15.68 -33.71 9.46
N MET A 5 -16.57 -32.74 9.65
CA MET A 5 -16.84 -31.71 8.66
C MET A 5 -15.66 -30.73 8.68
N ALA A 6 -14.82 -30.79 7.65
CA ALA A 6 -13.87 -29.73 7.37
C ALA A 6 -14.68 -28.45 7.09
N LEU A 7 -14.54 -27.42 7.93
CA LEU A 7 -15.14 -26.12 7.71
C LEU A 7 -14.43 -25.47 6.52
N GLU A 8 -15.14 -25.32 5.40
CA GLU A 8 -14.69 -24.56 4.24
C GLU A 8 -14.52 -23.09 4.65
N ALA A 9 -13.35 -22.52 4.37
CA ALA A 9 -13.04 -21.12 4.67
C ALA A 9 -13.89 -20.19 3.78
N ARG A 10 -14.58 -19.23 4.39
CA ARG A 10 -15.41 -18.22 3.73
C ARG A 10 -14.73 -16.86 3.80
N THR A 11 -14.77 -16.13 2.69
CA THR A 11 -14.19 -14.79 2.58
C THR A 11 -15.22 -13.67 2.79
N THR A 12 -16.51 -14.02 2.79
CA THR A 12 -17.61 -13.11 3.13
C THR A 12 -18.04 -13.32 4.59
N PRO A 13 -18.08 -12.25 5.41
CA PRO A 13 -18.49 -12.38 6.80
C PRO A 13 -20.00 -12.63 6.87
N GLN A 14 -20.43 -13.56 7.71
CA GLN A 14 -21.85 -13.70 8.04
C GLN A 14 -22.30 -12.48 8.85
N SER A 15 -23.44 -11.90 8.49
CA SER A 15 -24.03 -10.76 9.21
C SER A 15 -24.93 -11.18 10.38
N THR A 16 -25.33 -12.46 10.43
CA THR A 16 -26.35 -12.96 11.36
C THR A 16 -25.86 -14.20 12.09
N CYS A 17 -26.01 -14.22 13.41
CA CYS A 17 -25.62 -15.34 14.26
C CYS A 17 -26.54 -16.56 14.05
N PRO A 18 -26.02 -17.76 13.79
CA PRO A 18 -26.84 -18.97 13.62
C PRO A 18 -27.46 -19.48 14.93
N ARG A 19 -26.95 -19.05 16.11
CA ARG A 19 -27.47 -19.49 17.42
C ARG A 19 -28.65 -18.67 17.91
N CYS A 20 -28.58 -17.35 17.77
CA CYS A 20 -29.57 -16.44 18.36
C CYS A 20 -30.13 -15.40 17.38
N GLN A 21 -29.77 -15.49 16.09
CA GLN A 21 -30.24 -14.59 15.02
C GLN A 21 -29.92 -13.10 15.20
N SER A 22 -29.13 -12.75 16.21
CA SER A 22 -28.62 -11.39 16.39
C SER A 22 -27.53 -11.05 15.38
N ALA A 23 -27.24 -9.76 15.22
CA ALA A 23 -26.19 -9.30 14.32
C ALA A 23 -24.79 -9.74 14.80
N LEU A 24 -23.98 -10.22 13.87
CA LEU A 24 -22.56 -10.46 14.08
C LEU A 24 -21.80 -9.15 13.85
N VAL A 25 -20.86 -8.84 14.75
CA VAL A 25 -20.00 -7.66 14.67
C VAL A 25 -18.58 -8.13 14.39
N ILE A 26 -17.97 -7.58 13.34
CA ILE A 26 -16.58 -7.89 13.00
C ILE A 26 -15.67 -7.14 13.97
N SER A 27 -14.93 -7.88 14.80
CA SER A 27 -13.92 -7.34 15.71
C SER A 27 -12.55 -7.24 15.02
N TYR A 28 -11.46 -7.40 15.76
CA TYR A 28 -10.09 -7.27 15.23
C TYR A 28 -9.67 -8.46 14.34
N HIS A 29 -10.26 -9.65 14.54
CA HIS A 29 -9.88 -10.86 13.80
C HIS A 29 -11.10 -11.60 13.22
N GLU A 30 -12.21 -11.70 13.95
CA GLU A 30 -13.31 -12.61 13.64
C GLU A 30 -14.68 -11.95 13.89
N PRO A 31 -15.75 -12.35 13.17
CA PRO A 31 -17.11 -11.92 13.47
C PRO A 31 -17.64 -12.59 14.75
N GLU A 32 -18.00 -11.78 15.73
CA GLU A 32 -18.50 -12.23 17.03
C GLU A 32 -19.91 -11.73 17.32
N CYS A 33 -20.70 -12.57 17.99
CA CYS A 33 -22.04 -12.26 18.45
C CYS A 33 -22.00 -11.81 19.91
N LEU A 34 -22.32 -10.54 20.15
CA LEU A 34 -22.31 -9.94 21.49
C LEU A 34 -23.41 -10.48 22.42
N SER A 35 -24.45 -11.10 21.87
CA SER A 35 -25.59 -11.60 22.65
C SER A 35 -25.39 -13.03 23.18
N CYS A 36 -24.67 -13.89 22.45
CA CYS A 36 -24.51 -15.31 22.84
C CYS A 36 -23.07 -15.84 22.72
N GLY A 37 -22.09 -15.00 22.40
CA GLY A 37 -20.68 -15.38 22.31
C GLY A 37 -20.35 -16.34 21.17
N TYR A 38 -21.18 -16.42 20.13
CA TYR A 38 -20.84 -17.18 18.93
C TYR A 38 -19.78 -16.44 18.11
N ALA A 39 -18.72 -17.13 17.69
CA ALA A 39 -17.69 -16.62 16.78
C ALA A 39 -17.66 -17.44 15.48
N ASP A 40 -17.55 -16.78 14.34
CA ASP A 40 -17.45 -17.43 13.03
C ASP A 40 -15.98 -17.68 12.65
N TYR A 41 -15.41 -18.78 13.15
CA TYR A 41 -14.05 -19.20 12.83
C TYR A 41 -13.86 -19.65 11.36
N ALA A 42 -14.94 -19.82 10.60
CA ALA A 42 -14.84 -20.13 9.17
C ALA A 42 -14.54 -18.89 8.34
N TYR A 43 -14.70 -17.68 8.90
CA TYR A 43 -14.38 -16.45 8.21
C TYR A 43 -12.86 -16.22 8.17
N THR A 44 -12.33 -16.05 6.97
CA THR A 44 -10.96 -15.58 6.76
C THR A 44 -11.03 -14.21 6.08
N PRO A 45 -10.45 -13.16 6.68
CA PRO A 45 -10.46 -11.84 6.04
C PRO A 45 -9.72 -11.93 4.71
N PRO A 46 -10.27 -11.39 3.62
CA PRO A 46 -9.57 -11.37 2.34
C PRO A 46 -8.23 -10.66 2.49
N THR A 47 -7.14 -11.38 2.23
CA THR A 47 -5.75 -10.87 2.28
C THR A 47 -5.42 -9.99 1.07
N GLU A 48 -6.39 -9.73 0.20
CA GLU A 48 -6.21 -8.84 -0.94
C GLU A 48 -5.96 -7.41 -0.45
N ARG A 49 -4.68 -7.11 -0.28
CA ARG A 49 -4.11 -5.79 -0.50
C ARG A 49 -4.61 -5.37 -1.86
N THR A 50 -5.69 -4.60 -1.87
CA THR A 50 -6.29 -4.16 -3.12
C THR A 50 -5.18 -3.52 -3.94
N GLU A 51 -4.87 -4.11 -5.10
CA GLU A 51 -4.00 -3.55 -6.12
C GLU A 51 -4.69 -2.32 -6.73
N ARG A 52 -5.11 -1.37 -5.89
CA ARG A 52 -5.62 -0.08 -6.35
C ARG A 52 -4.45 0.54 -7.08
N SER A 53 -4.57 0.59 -8.41
CA SER A 53 -3.59 1.23 -9.25
C SER A 53 -3.33 2.63 -8.67
N VAL A 54 -2.05 2.91 -8.45
CA VAL A 54 -1.51 4.13 -7.84
C VAL A 54 -2.12 5.40 -8.44
N VAL A 55 -2.65 5.32 -9.66
CA VAL A 55 -3.26 6.40 -10.44
C VAL A 55 -4.66 6.82 -9.95
N ALA A 56 -5.46 5.93 -9.36
CA ALA A 56 -6.89 6.19 -9.13
C ALA A 56 -7.22 7.02 -7.88
N ALA A 57 -6.32 7.12 -6.90
CA ALA A 57 -6.66 7.64 -5.57
C ALA A 57 -6.41 9.15 -5.38
N GLY A 58 -5.64 9.82 -6.24
CA GLY A 58 -5.27 11.23 -6.03
C GLY A 58 -4.56 11.50 -4.68
N THR A 59 -4.10 10.45 -4.01
CA THR A 59 -3.62 10.48 -2.62
C THR A 59 -2.16 10.90 -2.52
N ARG A 60 -1.80 11.43 -1.36
CA ARG A 60 -0.41 11.55 -0.94
C ARG A 60 0.09 10.15 -0.58
N PHE A 61 1.19 9.73 -1.17
CA PHE A 61 1.87 8.47 -0.93
C PHE A 61 3.07 8.68 -0.02
N ILE A 62 3.31 7.71 0.85
CA ILE A 62 4.51 7.63 1.67
C ILE A 62 5.30 6.43 1.15
N LEU A 63 6.46 6.68 0.57
CA LEU A 63 7.32 5.64 0.02
C LEU A 63 8.42 5.29 1.02
N ARG A 64 8.73 3.99 1.13
CA ARG A 64 9.85 3.48 1.93
C ARG A 64 11.12 3.40 1.08
N TYR A 65 12.26 3.51 1.74
CA TYR A 65 13.56 3.36 1.13
C TYR A 65 13.80 1.91 0.68
N VAL A 66 14.39 1.74 -0.51
CA VAL A 66 14.66 0.42 -1.14
C VAL A 66 16.11 0.34 -1.65
N GLY A 67 16.94 1.33 -1.33
CA GLY A 67 18.35 1.32 -1.73
C GLY A 67 19.23 0.46 -0.83
N GLU A 68 20.54 0.62 -1.02
CA GLU A 68 21.58 -0.22 -0.39
C GLU A 68 21.92 0.22 1.05
N PHE A 69 21.55 1.45 1.45
CA PHE A 69 21.94 2.02 2.74
C PHE A 69 20.89 1.73 3.83
N PRO A 70 21.18 0.87 4.82
CA PRO A 70 20.21 0.51 5.86
C PRO A 70 19.85 1.68 6.77
N THR A 71 20.73 2.67 6.91
CA THR A 71 20.51 3.90 7.69
C THR A 71 19.33 4.74 7.17
N LEU A 72 18.94 4.55 5.91
CA LEU A 72 17.83 5.27 5.28
C LEU A 72 16.50 4.49 5.33
N THR A 73 16.48 3.28 5.90
CA THR A 73 15.28 2.42 5.93
C THR A 73 14.08 3.09 6.60
N GLU A 74 14.33 3.87 7.65
CA GLU A 74 13.30 4.59 8.39
C GLU A 74 12.94 5.95 7.77
N THR A 75 13.75 6.43 6.80
CA THR A 75 13.46 7.69 6.12
C THR A 75 12.34 7.49 5.08
N LEU A 76 11.35 8.37 5.11
CA LEU A 76 10.14 8.27 4.30
C LEU A 76 10.09 9.42 3.28
N ALA A 77 9.89 9.07 2.01
CA ALA A 77 9.70 10.06 0.96
C ALA A 77 8.20 10.30 0.74
N HIS A 78 7.81 11.57 0.77
CA HIS A 78 6.43 11.97 0.51
C HIS A 78 6.26 12.27 -0.97
N VAL A 79 5.34 11.55 -1.61
CA VAL A 79 5.07 11.66 -3.04
C VAL A 79 3.61 12.00 -3.25
N ARG A 80 3.33 12.97 -4.12
CA ARG A 80 1.96 13.33 -4.52
C ARG A 80 1.84 13.25 -6.03
N LEU A 81 0.72 12.74 -6.54
CA LEU A 81 0.45 12.87 -7.97
C LEU A 81 0.13 14.33 -8.29
N ARG A 82 0.85 14.91 -9.25
CA ARG A 82 0.56 16.22 -9.81
C ARG A 82 0.22 16.07 -11.28
N ARG A 83 -0.83 16.76 -11.72
CA ARG A 83 -1.16 16.84 -13.14
C ARG A 83 -0.46 18.06 -13.73
N ILE A 84 0.37 17.82 -14.75
CA ILE A 84 1.04 18.89 -15.50
C ILE A 84 0.48 18.82 -16.93
N ARG A 85 -0.41 19.75 -17.29
CA ARG A 85 -1.14 19.72 -18.57
C ARG A 85 -1.87 18.39 -18.74
N ASN A 86 -1.54 17.61 -19.78
CA ASN A 86 -2.18 16.34 -20.10
C ASN A 86 -1.48 15.10 -19.48
N ARG A 87 -0.39 15.30 -18.73
CA ARG A 87 0.36 14.20 -18.08
C ARG A 87 0.18 14.19 -16.57
N VAL A 88 0.16 12.99 -15.98
CA VAL A 88 0.25 12.78 -14.54
C VAL A 88 1.71 12.47 -14.21
N VAL A 89 2.28 13.21 -13.26
CA VAL A 89 3.70 13.11 -12.85
C VAL A 89 3.74 13.02 -11.33
N TYR A 90 4.76 12.36 -10.79
CA TYR A 90 5.00 12.37 -9.34
C TYR A 90 5.67 13.69 -8.92
N GLY A 91 5.12 14.32 -7.89
CA GLY A 91 5.74 15.43 -7.17
C GLY A 91 6.32 14.92 -5.86
N VAL A 92 7.64 14.94 -5.74
CA VAL A 92 8.37 14.39 -4.59
C VAL A 92 8.81 15.52 -3.66
N LYS A 93 8.66 15.32 -2.35
CA LYS A 93 9.33 16.14 -1.33
C LYS A 93 10.63 15.47 -0.90
N CYS A 94 11.67 16.27 -0.77
CA CYS A 94 12.97 15.79 -0.32
C CYS A 94 12.87 15.22 1.10
N PRO A 95 13.28 13.96 1.33
CA PRO A 95 13.24 13.35 2.67
C PRO A 95 14.24 13.99 3.64
N PHE A 96 15.24 14.72 3.14
CA PHE A 96 16.30 15.34 3.94
C PHE A 96 16.01 16.79 4.32
N CYS A 97 15.52 17.60 3.38
CA CYS A 97 15.28 19.03 3.62
C CYS A 97 13.81 19.46 3.49
N GLY A 98 12.89 18.55 3.18
CA GLY A 98 11.46 18.83 3.07
C GLY A 98 11.04 19.69 1.86
N GLY A 99 11.99 20.22 1.10
CA GLY A 99 11.77 21.02 -0.09
C GLY A 99 11.16 20.22 -1.25
N ASP A 100 10.50 20.92 -2.16
CA ASP A 100 10.01 20.31 -3.40
C ASP A 100 11.20 19.91 -4.29
N MET A 101 11.06 18.78 -4.99
CA MET A 101 12.07 18.26 -5.90
C MET A 101 11.62 18.35 -7.35
N ASP A 102 12.55 18.67 -8.23
CA ASP A 102 12.33 18.74 -9.67
C ASP A 102 12.82 17.47 -10.36
N GLN A 103 12.05 17.01 -11.35
CA GLN A 103 12.40 15.84 -12.14
C GLN A 103 13.62 16.14 -13.00
N SER A 104 14.70 15.39 -12.80
CA SER A 104 15.91 15.46 -13.60
C SER A 104 15.80 14.49 -14.77
N SER A 105 16.06 14.96 -16.00
CA SER A 105 16.11 14.09 -17.17
C SER A 105 17.30 13.12 -17.07
N LEU A 106 17.05 11.85 -17.42
CA LEU A 106 18.10 10.85 -17.51
C LEU A 106 18.99 11.16 -18.72
N SER A 107 20.24 11.54 -18.47
CA SER A 107 21.25 11.77 -19.49
C SER A 107 21.67 10.44 -20.15
N GLY A 108 21.05 10.09 -21.28
CA GLY A 108 21.59 9.32 -22.42
C GLY A 108 22.20 7.92 -22.25
N LYS A 109 22.62 7.48 -21.05
CA LYS A 109 23.23 6.17 -20.80
C LYS A 109 22.21 5.25 -20.14
N ARG A 110 21.78 4.25 -20.94
CA ARG A 110 21.00 3.04 -20.61
C ARG A 110 19.86 3.24 -19.61
N ARG A 111 18.66 3.22 -20.17
CA ARG A 111 17.37 3.17 -19.49
C ARG A 111 17.30 1.93 -18.59
N GLU A 112 17.42 2.07 -17.27
CA GLU A 112 16.52 1.31 -16.41
C GLU A 112 15.14 1.92 -16.67
N VAL A 113 14.36 1.24 -17.51
CA VAL A 113 13.23 1.78 -18.31
C VAL A 113 12.17 2.56 -17.52
N ARG A 114 12.19 2.48 -16.18
CA ARG A 114 11.18 3.02 -15.28
C ARG A 114 11.73 3.75 -14.04
N GLU A 115 13.03 4.03 -13.94
CA GLU A 115 13.57 4.86 -12.84
C GLU A 115 13.30 6.35 -13.13
N GLU A 116 12.71 7.07 -12.17
CA GLU A 116 12.52 8.52 -12.26
C GLU A 116 13.39 9.24 -11.23
N ARG A 117 14.23 10.17 -11.67
CA ARG A 117 15.17 10.88 -10.80
C ARG A 117 14.70 12.29 -10.48
N TYR A 118 14.90 12.68 -9.22
CA TYR A 118 14.50 13.96 -8.66
C TYR A 118 15.70 14.62 -7.99
N LYS A 119 15.81 15.94 -8.11
CA LYS A 119 16.83 16.76 -7.45
C LYS A 119 16.17 17.94 -6.73
N CYS A 120 16.58 18.21 -5.50
CA CYS A 120 16.14 19.40 -4.78
C CYS A 120 17.12 20.58 -4.98
N PRO A 121 16.70 21.83 -4.65
CA PRO A 121 17.58 23.01 -4.73
C PRO A 121 18.86 22.90 -3.89
N SER A 122 18.79 22.20 -2.75
CA SER A 122 19.96 21.97 -1.88
C SER A 122 20.92 20.89 -2.38
N GLY A 123 20.62 20.24 -3.52
CA GLY A 123 21.52 19.27 -4.15
C GLY A 123 21.28 17.80 -3.81
N HIS A 124 20.33 17.47 -2.92
CA HIS A 124 19.94 16.08 -2.66
C HIS A 124 19.27 15.45 -3.88
N ARG A 125 19.49 14.14 -4.05
CA ARG A 125 18.95 13.35 -5.16
C ARG A 125 18.13 12.19 -4.60
N VAL A 126 17.02 11.91 -5.25
CA VAL A 126 16.12 10.79 -4.93
C VAL A 126 15.68 10.16 -6.24
N SER A 127 15.62 8.84 -6.29
CA SER A 127 15.16 8.10 -7.46
C SER A 127 13.97 7.22 -7.08
N LEU A 128 12.89 7.30 -7.86
CA LEU A 128 11.71 6.47 -7.71
C LEU A 128 11.84 5.24 -8.59
N LEU A 129 11.65 4.06 -8.00
CA LEU A 129 11.79 2.77 -8.65
C LEU A 129 10.51 1.96 -8.47
N PRO A 130 9.88 1.47 -9.56
CA PRO A 130 8.80 0.50 -9.43
C PRO A 130 9.38 -0.86 -9.04
N LYS A 131 8.78 -1.47 -8.01
CA LYS A 131 9.05 -2.84 -7.62
C LYS A 131 8.38 -3.82 -8.58
N LYS A 132 8.81 -5.07 -8.52
CA LYS A 132 8.22 -6.18 -9.29
C LYS A 132 6.72 -6.35 -8.97
N ASP A 133 6.33 -6.08 -7.72
CA ASP A 133 4.95 -6.17 -7.23
C ASP A 133 4.07 -4.95 -7.62
N GLY A 134 4.53 -4.09 -8.54
CA GLY A 134 3.82 -2.89 -8.96
C GLY A 134 3.81 -1.73 -7.95
N SER A 135 4.30 -1.96 -6.72
CA SER A 135 4.48 -0.91 -5.71
C SER A 135 5.67 0.00 -6.02
N LEU A 136 5.66 1.24 -5.51
CA LEU A 136 6.71 2.23 -5.74
C LEU A 136 7.62 2.33 -4.51
N GLY A 137 8.92 2.48 -4.72
CA GLY A 137 9.91 2.73 -3.68
C GLY A 137 10.82 3.90 -4.04
N TRP A 138 11.60 4.38 -3.08
CA TRP A 138 12.61 5.41 -3.32
C TRP A 138 14.02 4.94 -2.95
N LYS A 139 15.03 5.46 -3.66
CA LYS A 139 16.47 5.22 -3.46
C LYS A 139 17.22 6.55 -3.49
#